data_AF-A0A8J3ZM75-F1
#
_entry.id   AF-A0A8J3ZM75-F1
#
_cell.length_a   1.000
_cell.length_b   1.000
_cell.length_c   1.000
_cell.angle_alpha   90.00
_cell.angle_beta   90.00
_cell.angle_gamma   90.00
#
_symmetry.space_group_name_H-M   'P 1'
#
loop_
_entity.id
_entity.type
_entity.pdbx_description
1 polymer ?
#
loop_
_entity_poly.entity_id
_entity_poly.type
_entity_poly.pdbx_seq_one_letter_code
_entity_poly.pdbx_strand_id
1 'polypeptide(L)'
;MRYERILNPRMIFWYDGVATYGRDAIMATARANFAVPNWVWTYSILSETVYGCESGIAVVEAHNINTVTGVDREFAVTMGMVREHGRWTVAIDNVHLMPPA
;
A
#
# COMPACT_ATOMS: atom_id res chain seq x y z
N MET A 1 10.92 8.26 -6.69
CA MET A 1 11.04 6.79 -6.49
C MET A 1 9.97 6.05 -7.31
N ARG A 2 10.10 4.75 -7.64
CA ARG A 2 9.04 4.01 -8.39
C ARG A 2 7.71 3.96 -7.62
N TYR A 3 7.78 3.75 -6.30
CA TYR A 3 6.62 3.74 -5.40
C TYR A 3 5.87 5.09 -5.37
N GLU A 4 6.59 6.19 -5.16
CA GLU A 4 6.03 7.55 -5.18
C GLU A 4 5.22 7.89 -6.44
N ARG A 5 5.58 7.31 -7.59
CA ARG A 5 4.91 7.55 -8.87
C ARG A 5 3.50 6.93 -8.92
N ILE A 6 3.20 5.91 -8.13
CA ILE A 6 1.88 5.25 -8.17
C ILE A 6 0.90 5.85 -7.16
N LEU A 7 1.36 6.70 -6.24
CA LEU A 7 0.50 7.32 -5.22
C LEU A 7 -0.17 8.58 -5.78
N ASN A 8 -1.48 8.70 -5.59
CA ASN A 8 -2.19 9.93 -5.89
C ASN A 8 -1.67 11.06 -4.96
N PRO A 9 -1.49 12.31 -5.42
CA PRO A 9 -1.08 13.42 -4.56
C PRO A 9 -1.95 13.57 -3.31
N ARG A 10 -3.25 13.27 -3.43
CA ARG A 10 -4.26 13.36 -2.36
C ARG A 10 -4.56 12.01 -1.70
N MET A 11 -3.66 11.03 -1.83
CA MET A 11 -3.86 9.69 -1.29
C MET A 11 -4.09 9.71 0.23
N ILE A 12 -4.95 8.81 0.70
CA ILE A 12 -5.17 8.53 2.12
C ILE A 12 -4.62 7.13 2.43
N PHE A 13 -3.76 7.03 3.44
CA PHE A 13 -3.27 5.75 3.93
C PHE A 13 -3.82 5.52 5.33
N TRP A 14 -4.58 4.44 5.52
CA TRP A 14 -5.14 4.06 6.81
C TRP A 14 -4.49 2.76 7.26
N TYR A 15 -3.93 2.76 8.48
CA TYR A 15 -3.33 1.59 9.09
C TYR A 15 -3.76 1.49 10.55
N ASP A 16 -4.54 0.45 10.87
CA ASP A 16 -4.99 0.13 12.23
C ASP A 16 -5.48 1.35 13.04
N GLY A 17 -6.40 2.13 12.47
CA GLY A 17 -6.96 3.32 13.13
C GLY A 17 -6.20 4.62 12.90
N VAL A 18 -5.00 4.58 12.32
CA VAL A 18 -4.17 5.76 12.06
C VAL A 18 -4.24 6.15 10.60
N ALA A 19 -4.69 7.39 10.34
CA ALA A 19 -4.77 7.95 8.99
C ALA A 19 -3.57 8.88 8.70
N THR A 20 -2.92 8.69 7.55
CA THR A 20 -1.92 9.59 6.98
C THR A 20 -2.45 10.17 5.67
N TYR A 21 -2.40 11.49 5.53
CA TYR A 21 -2.99 12.21 4.40
C TYR A 21 -1.92 12.81 3.49
N GLY A 22 -2.07 12.58 2.19
CA GLY A 22 -1.21 13.13 1.16
C GLY A 22 0.04 12.30 0.88
N ARG A 23 0.41 12.26 -0.40
CA ARG A 23 1.55 11.48 -0.89
C ARG A 23 2.84 11.78 -0.14
N ASP A 24 3.12 13.05 0.14
CA ASP A 24 4.42 13.46 0.68
C ASP A 24 4.60 12.97 2.13
N ALA A 25 3.53 13.01 2.93
CA ALA A 25 3.53 12.46 4.29
C ALA A 25 3.70 10.92 4.27
N ILE A 26 2.98 10.24 3.37
CA ILE A 26 3.11 8.78 3.18
C ILE A 26 4.55 8.43 2.74
N MET A 27 5.13 9.20 1.82
CA MET A 27 6.49 9.00 1.33
C MET A 27 7.55 9.26 2.41
N ALA A 28 7.32 10.17 3.35
CA ALA A 28 8.24 10.38 4.46
C ALA A 28 8.37 9.11 5.31
N THR A 29 7.26 8.48 5.67
CA THR A 29 7.22 7.19 6.38
C THR A 29 7.81 6.06 5.54
N ALA A 30 7.42 5.97 4.27
CA ALA A 30 7.89 4.91 3.38
C ALA A 30 9.41 4.95 3.17
N ARG A 31 10.02 6.14 3.07
CA ARG A 31 11.48 6.30 2.94
C ARG A 31 12.23 5.73 4.14
N ALA A 32 11.72 5.90 5.35
CA ALA A 32 12.31 5.30 6.55
C ALA A 32 12.27 3.76 6.48
N ASN A 33 11.15 3.19 6.04
CA ASN A 33 10.99 1.75 5.88
C ASN A 33 11.90 1.17 4.79
N PHE A 34 12.01 1.84 3.64
CA PHE A 34 12.90 1.42 2.55
C PHE A 34 14.39 1.47 2.91
N ALA A 35 14.76 2.22 3.95
CA ALA A 35 16.14 2.26 4.45
C ALA A 35 16.48 1.08 5.38
N VAL A 36 15.49 0.29 5.81
CA VAL A 36 15.71 -0.89 6.65
C VAL A 36 16.40 -2.00 5.82
N PRO A 37 17.60 -2.47 6.21
CA PRO A 37 18.30 -3.51 5.47
C PRO A 37 17.51 -4.83 5.43
N ASN A 38 17.58 -5.53 4.29
CA ASN A 38 16.91 -6.83 4.06
C ASN A 38 15.39 -6.80 4.22
N TRP A 39 14.81 -5.60 4.16
CA TRP A 39 13.37 -5.40 4.16
C TRP A 39 12.81 -5.77 2.79
N VAL A 40 11.88 -6.71 2.76
CA VAL A 40 11.18 -7.15 1.56
C VAL A 40 9.68 -6.96 1.78
N TRP A 41 9.02 -6.41 0.76
CA TRP A 41 7.56 -6.34 0.69
C TRP A 41 7.08 -7.19 -0.48
N THR A 42 6.33 -8.25 -0.18
CA THR A 42 5.66 -9.07 -1.19
C THR A 42 4.16 -8.87 -1.10
N TYR A 43 3.45 -9.12 -2.19
CA TYR A 43 2.00 -9.00 -2.21
C TYR A 43 1.39 -9.91 -3.28
N SER A 44 0.14 -10.28 -3.05
CA SER A 44 -0.72 -11.01 -3.98
C SER A 44 -2.06 -10.30 -4.10
N ILE A 45 -2.51 -10.08 -5.33
CA ILE A 45 -3.85 -9.54 -5.58
C ILE A 45 -4.83 -10.70 -5.48
N LEU A 46 -5.73 -10.65 -4.49
CA LEU A 46 -6.75 -11.67 -4.27
C LEU A 46 -7.97 -11.42 -5.14
N SER A 47 -8.35 -10.16 -5.31
CA SER A 47 -9.42 -9.75 -6.20
C SER A 47 -9.20 -8.32 -6.68
N GLU A 48 -9.74 -8.02 -7.86
CA GLU A 48 -9.77 -6.67 -8.40
C GLU A 48 -11.10 -6.41 -9.10
N THR A 49 -11.55 -5.16 -9.04
CA THR A 49 -12.74 -4.70 -9.74
C THR A 49 -12.51 -3.30 -10.26
N VAL A 50 -12.78 -3.09 -11.53
CA VAL A 50 -12.72 -1.78 -12.19
C VAL A 50 -14.14 -1.27 -12.42
N TYR A 51 -14.39 -0.03 -12.04
CA TYR A 51 -15.66 0.66 -12.25
C TYR A 51 -15.51 1.61 -13.43
N GLY A 52 -15.97 1.17 -14.60
CA GLY A 52 -15.81 1.90 -15.84
C GLY A 52 -14.33 2.09 -16.22
N CYS A 53 -13.94 3.31 -16.55
CA CYS A 53 -12.55 3.65 -16.89
C CYS A 53 -11.89 4.58 -15.87
N GLU A 54 -12.56 4.87 -14.75
CA GLU A 54 -12.22 6.00 -13.88
C GLU A 54 -11.78 5.60 -12.48
N SER A 55 -12.25 4.45 -11.97
CA SER A 55 -11.89 3.99 -10.63
C SER A 55 -11.84 2.47 -10.53
N GLY A 56 -11.21 1.96 -9.49
CA GLY A 56 -11.12 0.53 -9.22
C GLY A 56 -10.75 0.26 -7.77
N ILE A 57 -10.96 -0.98 -7.33
CA ILE A 57 -10.60 -1.46 -6.01
C ILE A 57 -9.89 -2.80 -6.17
N ALA A 58 -8.84 -3.04 -5.40
CA ALA A 58 -8.18 -4.33 -5.27
C ALA A 58 -8.14 -4.76 -3.80
N VAL A 59 -8.34 -6.04 -3.55
CA VAL A 59 -8.03 -6.69 -2.26
C VAL A 59 -6.71 -7.40 -2.42
N VAL A 60 -5.80 -7.13 -1.50
CA VAL A 60 -4.40 -7.55 -1.56
C VAL A 60 -4.01 -8.18 -0.23
N GLU A 61 -3.35 -9.31 -0.30
CA GLU A 61 -2.60 -9.89 0.83
C GLU A 61 -1.15 -9.48 0.67
N ALA A 62 -0.51 -9.00 1.72
CA ALA A 62 0.87 -8.54 1.67
C ALA A 62 1.69 -9.06 2.85
N HIS A 63 2.99 -9.22 2.63
CA HIS A 63 3.93 -9.61 3.67
C HIS A 63 5.07 -8.61 3.79
N ASN A 64 5.39 -8.27 5.03
CA ASN A 64 6.64 -7.61 5.39
C ASN A 64 7.63 -8.62 5.96
N ILE A 65 8.67 -8.89 5.19
CA ILE A 65 9.65 -9.93 5.50
C ILE A 65 10.99 -9.29 5.82
N ASN A 66 11.61 -9.72 6.91
CA ASN A 66 13.02 -9.50 7.21
C ASN A 66 13.66 -10.85 7.55
N THR A 67 14.44 -11.37 6.60
CA THR A 67 15.06 -12.70 6.70
C THR A 67 16.17 -12.78 7.74
N VAL A 68 16.77 -11.66 8.13
CA VAL A 68 17.84 -11.63 9.15
C VAL A 68 17.26 -11.75 10.55
N THR A 69 16.14 -11.08 10.82
CA THR A 69 15.49 -11.11 12.14
C THR A 69 14.44 -12.21 12.26
N GLY A 70 14.15 -12.93 11.17
CA GLY A 70 13.07 -13.93 11.11
C GLY A 70 11.67 -13.32 11.22
N VAL A 71 11.52 -12.03 10.88
CA VAL A 71 10.21 -11.36 10.93
C VAL A 71 9.48 -11.63 9.63
N ASP A 72 8.24 -12.08 9.73
CA ASP A 72 7.25 -12.10 8.67
C ASP A 72 5.94 -11.58 9.26
N ARG A 73 5.43 -10.47 8.71
CA ARG A 73 4.16 -9.86 9.12
C ARG A 73 3.22 -9.88 7.94
N GLU A 74 2.05 -10.47 8.13
CA GLU A 74 1.00 -10.55 7.12
C GLU A 74 0.03 -9.37 7.26
N PHE A 75 -0.43 -8.85 6.14
CA PHE A 75 -1.34 -7.71 6.08
C PHE A 75 -2.50 -7.99 5.13
N ALA A 76 -3.70 -7.65 5.56
CA ALA A 76 -4.85 -7.52 4.69
C ALA A 76 -4.95 -6.06 4.21
N VAL A 77 -5.02 -5.86 2.89
CA VAL A 77 -5.02 -4.53 2.27
C VAL A 77 -6.19 -4.38 1.31
N THR A 78 -6.93 -3.28 1.42
CA THR A 78 -7.86 -2.82 0.39
C THR A 78 -7.32 -1.55 -0.25
N MET A 79 -7.07 -1.60 -1.55
CA MET A 79 -6.50 -0.51 -2.33
C MET A 79 -7.55 0.07 -3.27
N GLY A 80 -7.91 1.33 -3.07
CA GLY A 80 -8.75 2.10 -3.99
C GLY A 80 -7.89 2.91 -4.95
N MET A 81 -8.22 2.84 -6.24
CA MET A 81 -7.48 3.45 -7.33
C MET A 81 -8.39 4.38 -8.13
N VAL A 82 -7.79 5.45 -8.64
CA VAL A 82 -8.44 6.39 -9.56
C VAL A 82 -7.59 6.56 -10.81
N ARG A 83 -8.25 6.78 -11.94
CA ARG A 83 -7.61 7.08 -13.21
C ARG A 83 -7.81 8.56 -13.54
N GLU A 84 -6.77 9.34 -13.36
CA GLU A 84 -6.75 10.77 -13.68
C GLU A 84 -5.79 11.00 -14.86
N HIS A 85 -6.20 11.78 -15.87
CA HIS A 85 -5.37 12.09 -17.06
C HIS A 85 -4.79 10.84 -17.74
N GLY A 86 -5.59 9.77 -17.83
CA GLY A 86 -5.20 8.50 -18.46
C GLY A 86 -4.33 7.58 -17.60
N ARG A 87 -3.96 7.98 -16.37
CA ARG A 87 -3.05 7.24 -15.50
C ARG A 87 -3.74 6.76 -14.22
N TRP A 88 -3.55 5.48 -13.91
CA TRP A 88 -3.96 4.90 -12.63
C TRP A 88 -3.02 5.32 -11.50
N THR A 89 -3.61 5.73 -10.38
CA THR A 89 -2.91 6.02 -9.12
C THR A 89 -3.71 5.48 -7.95
N VAL A 90 -3.04 5.12 -6.87
CA VAL A 90 -3.66 4.72 -5.61
C VAL A 90 -4.19 5.96 -4.90
N ALA A 91 -5.49 6.00 -4.68
CA ALA A 91 -6.18 7.08 -3.99
C ALA A 91 -6.39 6.78 -2.50
N ILE A 92 -6.57 5.51 -2.14
CA ILE A 92 -6.70 5.10 -0.75
C ILE A 92 -6.10 3.71 -0.54
N ASP A 93 -5.38 3.53 0.54
CA ASP A 93 -5.05 2.22 1.09
C ASP A 93 -5.67 2.10 2.48
N ASN A 94 -6.30 0.96 2.72
CA ASN A 94 -6.70 0.52 4.05
C ASN A 94 -5.93 -0.75 4.37
N VAL A 95 -5.13 -0.71 5.42
CA VAL A 95 -4.18 -1.76 5.81
C VAL A 95 -4.50 -2.23 7.22
N HIS A 96 -4.56 -3.55 7.39
CA HIS A 96 -4.68 -4.20 8.69
C HIS A 96 -3.53 -5.19 8.88
N LEU A 97 -2.82 -5.10 10.01
CA LEU A 97 -1.86 -6.13 10.40
C LEU A 97 -2.63 -7.36 10.90
N MET A 98 -2.42 -8.49 10.24
CA MET A 98 -3.06 -9.73 10.63
C MET A 98 -2.44 -10.28 11.93
N PRO A 99 -3.22 -10.93 12.80
CA PRO A 99 -2.68 -11.66 13.93
C PRO A 99 -1.71 -12.75 13.46
N PRO A 100 -0.70 -13.13 14.27
CA PRO A 100 0.10 -14.32 13.99
C PRO A 100 -0.80 -15.56 13.84
N ALA A 101 -0.48 -16.40 12.86
CA ALA A 101 -1.12 -17.70 12.67
C ALA A 101 -0.78 -18.70 13.79
#